data_AF-A4RRJ6-F1
#
_entry.id   AF-A4RRJ6-F1
#
_cell.length_a   1.000
_cell.length_b   1.000
_cell.length_c   1.000
_cell.angle_alpha   90.00
_cell.angle_beta   90.00
_cell.angle_gamma   90.00
#
_symmetry.space_group_name_H-M   'P 1'
#
loop_
_entity.id
_entity.type
_entity.pdbx_description
1 polymer ?
#
loop_
_entity_poly.entity_id
_entity_poly.type
_entity_poly.pdbx_seq_one_letter_code
_entity_poly.pdbx_strand_id
1 'polypeptide(L)'
;MSPAPSVLKKEEEALITLMKERALVRCKTAQRTYYECVKGRTLSVAWACREQARAMSACLSEHTSDATLETMKARWTEAGKPSIADRGKIPKCFD
;
A
#
# COMPACT_ATOMS: atom_id res chain seq x y z
N MET A 1 -1.26 -2.42 -26.81
CA MET A 1 -1.59 -2.71 -25.40
C MET A 1 -1.42 -4.21 -25.18
N SER A 2 -0.48 -4.61 -24.34
CA SER A 2 -0.42 -6.00 -23.87
C SER A 2 -1.62 -6.27 -22.95
N PRO A 3 -2.29 -7.43 -23.03
CA PRO A 3 -3.37 -7.78 -22.11
C PRO A 3 -2.78 -7.95 -20.71
N ALA A 4 -3.45 -7.38 -19.70
CA ALA A 4 -3.07 -7.55 -18.30
C ALA A 4 -2.96 -9.05 -17.98
N PRO A 5 -1.93 -9.49 -17.23
CA PRO A 5 -1.77 -10.90 -16.89
C PRO A 5 -3.01 -11.41 -16.12
N SER A 6 -3.50 -12.59 -16.46
CA SER A 6 -4.61 -13.22 -15.74
C SER A 6 -4.13 -13.65 -14.35
N VAL A 7 -4.45 -12.82 -13.36
CA VAL A 7 -4.24 -13.06 -11.93
C VAL A 7 -5.56 -13.52 -11.32
N LEU A 8 -5.54 -14.57 -10.51
CA LEU A 8 -6.74 -15.05 -9.82
C LEU A 8 -7.19 -13.99 -8.79
N LYS A 9 -8.49 -13.88 -8.54
CA LYS A 9 -9.02 -12.89 -7.56
C LYS A 9 -8.33 -12.98 -6.20
N LYS A 10 -8.07 -14.20 -5.71
CA LYS A 10 -7.36 -14.43 -4.43
C LYS A 10 -5.89 -13.95 -4.48
N GLU A 11 -5.22 -14.13 -5.61
CA GLU A 11 -3.84 -13.66 -5.81
C GLU A 11 -3.81 -12.14 -5.90
N GLU A 12 -4.78 -11.54 -6.58
CA GLU A 12 -4.94 -10.09 -6.66
C GLU A 12 -5.21 -9.47 -5.29
N GLU A 13 -6.13 -10.03 -4.50
CA GLU A 13 -6.39 -9.59 -3.12
C GLU A 13 -5.14 -9.70 -2.24
N ALA A 14 -4.35 -10.75 -2.42
CA ALA A 14 -3.08 -10.92 -1.71
C ALA A 14 -2.04 -9.88 -2.15
N LEU A 15 -1.96 -9.55 -3.44
CA LEU A 15 -1.11 -8.49 -3.97
C LEU A 15 -1.56 -7.10 -3.47
N ILE A 16 -2.86 -6.84 -3.40
CA ILE A 16 -3.42 -5.60 -2.83
C ILE A 16 -3.04 -5.49 -1.35
N THR A 17 -3.14 -6.59 -0.60
CA THR A 17 -2.76 -6.62 0.82
C THR A 17 -1.28 -6.31 0.98
N LEU A 18 -0.42 -6.97 0.19
CA LEU A 18 1.02 -6.72 0.20
C LEU A 18 1.38 -5.28 -0.21
N MET A 19 0.68 -4.72 -1.21
CA MET A 19 0.84 -3.33 -1.64
C MET A 19 0.57 -2.37 -0.47
N LYS A 20 -0.56 -2.56 0.22
CA LYS A 20 -0.93 -1.74 1.38
C LYS A 20 0.07 -1.86 2.52
N GLU A 21 0.53 -3.07 2.84
CA GLU A 21 1.56 -3.28 3.86
C GLU A 21 2.86 -2.52 3.53
N ARG A 22 3.31 -2.58 2.27
CA ARG A 22 4.52 -1.88 1.82
C ARG A 22 4.34 -0.36 1.81
N ALA A 23 3.16 0.12 1.41
CA ALA A 23 2.80 1.54 1.50
C ALA A 23 2.82 2.04 2.96
N LEU A 24 2.36 1.23 3.91
CA LEU A 24 2.45 1.56 5.34
C LEU A 24 3.91 1.68 5.82
N VAL A 25 4.82 0.81 5.36
CA VAL A 25 6.23 0.94 5.72
C VAL A 25 6.84 2.23 5.15
N ARG A 26 6.51 2.59 3.91
CA ARG A 26 7.00 3.81 3.25
C ARG A 26 6.45 5.08 3.89
N CYS A 27 5.16 5.09 4.22
CA CYS A 27 4.46 6.22 4.84
C CYS A 27 4.59 6.28 6.37
N LYS A 28 5.60 5.62 6.96
CA LYS A 28 5.77 5.54 8.42
C LYS A 28 5.89 6.91 9.08
N THR A 29 6.53 7.88 8.41
CA THR A 29 6.66 9.25 8.91
C THR A 29 5.31 9.95 9.00
N ALA A 30 4.50 9.90 7.94
CA ALA A 30 3.17 10.51 7.92
C ALA A 30 2.23 9.85 8.95
N GLN A 31 2.30 8.53 9.09
CA GLN A 31 1.61 7.78 10.14
C GLN A 31 2.03 8.23 11.54
N ARG A 32 3.32 8.41 11.78
CA ARG A 32 3.82 8.90 13.07
C ARG A 32 3.27 10.29 13.38
N THR A 33 3.30 11.22 12.43
CA THR A 33 2.76 12.57 12.62
C THR A 33 1.27 12.55 12.93
N TYR A 34 0.50 11.72 12.23
CA TYR A 34 -0.92 11.52 12.53
C TYR A 34 -1.12 10.90 13.92
N TYR A 35 -0.35 9.85 14.26
CA TYR A 35 -0.41 9.18 15.56
C TYR A 35 -0.15 10.14 16.73
N GLU A 36 0.89 10.98 16.63
CA GLU A 36 1.19 11.98 17.66
C GLU A 36 0.06 13.02 17.80
N CYS A 37 -0.65 13.36 16.71
CA CYS A 37 -1.80 14.26 16.80
C CYS A 37 -2.98 13.62 17.52
N VAL A 38 -3.30 12.35 17.20
CA VAL A 38 -4.46 11.65 17.79
C VAL A 38 -4.20 11.17 19.22
N LYS A 39 -2.94 11.07 19.63
CA LYS A 39 -2.54 10.67 20.98
C LYS A 39 -3.18 11.60 22.02
N GLY A 40 -4.02 11.04 22.88
CA GLY A 40 -4.73 11.80 23.92
C GLY A 40 -5.97 12.56 23.45
N ARG A 41 -6.42 12.36 22.21
CA ARG A 41 -7.67 12.94 21.67
C ARG A 41 -8.67 11.83 21.36
N THR A 42 -9.86 11.90 21.92
CA THR A 42 -10.95 10.92 21.67
C THR A 42 -12.08 11.51 20.83
N LEU A 43 -12.56 12.70 21.19
CA LEU A 43 -13.68 13.33 20.49
C LEU A 43 -13.23 14.28 19.37
N SER A 44 -12.06 14.92 19.54
CA SER A 44 -11.65 16.03 18.67
C SER A 44 -10.80 15.68 17.46
N VAL A 45 -10.53 14.39 17.23
CA VAL A 45 -9.63 13.91 16.17
C VAL A 45 -10.06 14.35 14.78
N ALA A 46 -11.36 14.25 14.47
CA ALA A 46 -11.88 14.47 13.12
C ALA A 46 -11.64 15.89 12.59
N TRP A 47 -11.54 16.89 13.47
CA TRP A 47 -11.22 18.27 13.11
C TRP A 47 -9.80 18.67 13.47
N ALA A 48 -9.32 18.33 14.67
CA ALA A 48 -8.01 18.77 15.15
C ALA A 48 -6.83 18.11 14.43
N CYS A 49 -7.03 16.90 13.88
CA CYS A 49 -6.00 16.14 13.18
C CYS A 49 -6.25 16.02 11.67
N ARG A 50 -7.14 16.85 11.12
CA ARG A 50 -7.57 16.77 9.72
C ARG A 50 -6.41 16.95 8.74
N GLU A 51 -5.47 17.84 9.03
CA GLU A 51 -4.31 18.09 8.17
C GLU A 51 -3.35 16.91 8.16
N GLN A 52 -3.05 16.34 9.33
CA GLN A 52 -2.19 15.15 9.47
C GLN A 52 -2.85 13.93 8.82
N ALA A 53 -4.17 13.78 8.96
CA ALA A 53 -4.94 12.75 8.27
C ALA A 53 -4.84 12.90 6.75
N ARG A 54 -4.98 14.12 6.21
CA ARG A 54 -4.82 14.39 4.78
C ARG A 54 -3.42 14.08 4.28
N ALA A 55 -2.39 14.48 5.02
CA ALA A 55 -1.00 14.18 4.66
C ALA A 55 -0.73 12.66 4.63
N MET A 56 -1.26 11.92 5.60
CA MET A 56 -1.18 10.46 5.61
C MET A 56 -1.91 9.84 4.42
N SER A 57 -3.15 10.27 4.15
CA SER A 57 -3.92 9.79 3.00
C SER A 57 -3.26 10.10 1.67
N ALA A 58 -2.65 11.28 1.52
CA ALA A 58 -1.91 11.65 0.31
C ALA A 58 -0.75 10.68 0.07
N CYS A 59 0.09 10.42 1.09
CA CYS A 59 1.19 9.46 0.99
C CYS A 59 0.70 8.06 0.63
N LEU A 60 -0.35 7.57 1.30
CA LEU A 60 -0.89 6.24 1.03
C LEU A 60 -1.41 6.13 -0.40
N SER A 61 -2.16 7.14 -0.86
CA SER A 61 -2.77 7.13 -2.20
C SER A 61 -1.75 7.12 -3.34
N GLU A 62 -0.57 7.71 -3.14
CA GLU A 62 0.55 7.68 -4.09
C GLU A 62 1.05 6.24 -4.33
N HIS A 63 0.98 5.39 -3.30
CA HIS A 63 1.50 4.03 -3.31
C HIS A 63 0.43 2.95 -3.45
N THR A 64 -0.86 3.30 -3.50
CA THR A 64 -1.96 2.35 -3.61
C THR A 64 -2.86 2.62 -4.81
N SER A 65 -2.30 3.14 -5.90
CA SER A 65 -3.02 3.39 -7.16
C SER A 65 -3.19 2.12 -7.99
N ASP A 66 -4.21 2.08 -8.85
CA ASP A 66 -4.42 0.97 -9.79
C ASP A 66 -3.22 0.75 -10.71
N ALA A 67 -2.56 1.84 -11.13
CA ALA A 67 -1.32 1.76 -11.92
C ALA A 67 -0.18 1.04 -11.17
N THR A 68 -0.08 1.25 -9.86
CA THR A 68 0.88 0.53 -9.01
C THR A 68 0.52 -0.95 -8.94
N LEU A 69 -0.76 -1.26 -8.76
CA LEU A 69 -1.25 -2.63 -8.68
C LEU A 69 -0.98 -3.39 -9.99
N GLU A 70 -1.24 -2.79 -11.14
CA GLU A 70 -0.97 -3.42 -12.44
C GLU A 70 0.54 -3.66 -12.66
N THR A 71 1.38 -2.69 -12.28
CA THR A 71 2.84 -2.86 -12.32
C THR A 71 3.30 -4.00 -11.41
N MET A 72 2.71 -4.12 -10.23
CA MET A 72 2.98 -5.22 -9.30
C MET A 72 2.55 -6.57 -9.87
N LYS A 73 1.38 -6.66 -10.48
CA LYS A 73 0.89 -7.88 -11.14
C LYS A 73 1.83 -8.33 -12.25
N ALA A 74 2.30 -7.39 -13.07
CA ALA A 74 3.28 -7.66 -14.13
C ALA A 74 4.58 -8.23 -13.55
N ARG A 75 5.23 -7.50 -12.63
CA ARG A 75 6.49 -7.93 -11.99
C ARG A 75 6.35 -9.28 -11.28
N TRP A 76 5.24 -9.52 -10.59
CA TRP A 76 4.97 -10.77 -9.90
C TRP A 76 4.76 -11.94 -10.86
N THR A 77 4.10 -11.70 -12.00
CA THR A 77 3.91 -12.71 -13.06
C THR A 77 5.23 -13.02 -13.76
N GLU A 78 6.05 -12.01 -14.07
CA GLU A 78 7.41 -12.17 -14.63
C GLU A 78 8.34 -12.96 -13.70
N ALA A 79 8.20 -12.76 -12.38
CA ALA A 79 8.93 -13.52 -11.37
C ALA A 79 8.45 -14.98 -11.20
N GLY A 80 7.49 -15.44 -12.03
CA GLY A 80 7.00 -16.82 -11.99
C GLY A 80 5.95 -17.07 -10.90
N LYS A 81 5.21 -16.04 -10.48
CA LYS A 81 4.13 -16.13 -9.48
C LYS A 81 4.60 -16.73 -8.13
N PRO A 82 5.61 -16.15 -7.46
CA PRO A 82 6.07 -16.65 -6.18
C PRO A 82 4.96 -16.61 -5.13
N SER A 83 4.97 -17.58 -4.20
CA SER A 83 4.05 -17.63 -3.07
C SER A 83 4.10 -16.32 -2.28
N ILE A 84 2.93 -15.75 -1.97
CA ILE A 84 2.83 -14.54 -1.14
C ILE A 84 3.34 -14.78 0.29
N ALA A 85 3.34 -16.02 0.77
CA ALA A 85 3.91 -16.35 2.08
C ALA A 85 5.43 -16.11 2.13
N ASP A 86 6.12 -16.31 1.01
CA ASP A 86 7.57 -16.11 0.88
C ASP A 86 7.89 -14.66 0.54
N ARG A 87 7.64 -13.74 1.49
CA ARG A 87 7.78 -12.29 1.30
C ARG A 87 9.11 -11.85 0.68
N GLY A 88 10.20 -12.58 0.95
CA GLY A 88 11.53 -12.31 0.39
C GLY A 88 11.71 -12.66 -1.09
N LYS A 89 10.86 -13.53 -1.64
CA LYS A 89 10.86 -13.89 -3.07
C LYS A 89 9.97 -12.97 -3.91
N ILE A 90 9.13 -12.15 -3.27
CA ILE A 90 8.23 -11.24 -3.97
C ILE A 90 9.01 -10.00 -4.40
N PRO A 91 9.06 -9.69 -5.71
CA PRO A 91 9.79 -8.52 -6.21
C PRO A 91 9.32 -7.23 -5.52
N LYS A 92 10.23 -6.26 -5.35
CA LYS A 92 9.90 -4.98 -4.72
C LYS A 92 8.84 -4.23 -5.55
N CYS A 93 7.82 -3.70 -4.86
CA CYS A 93 6.72 -2.96 -5.49
C CYS A 93 7.11 -1.56 -5.94
N PHE A 94 7.99 -0.94 -5.15
CA PHE A 94 8.51 0.41 -5.33
C PHE A 94 10.02 0.27 -5.42
N ASP A 95 10.64 0.98 -6.36
CA ASP A 95 12.09 1.07 -6.48
C ASP A 95 12.70 1.93 -5.36
#